data_AF-R5KU15-F1
#
_entry.id   AF-R5KU15-F1
#
_cell.length_a   1.000
_cell.length_b   1.000
_cell.length_c   1.000
_cell.angle_alpha   90.00
_cell.angle_beta   90.00
_cell.angle_gamma   90.00
#
_symmetry.space_group_name_H-M   'P 1'
#
loop_
_entity.id
_entity.type
_entity.pdbx_description
1 polymer ?
#
loop_
_entity_poly.entity_id
_entity_poly.type
_entity_poly.pdbx_seq_one_letter_code
_entity_poly.pdbx_strand_id
1 'polypeptide(L)' 'MWKEKLGNYLIDVSKYFLTGVFVASLIKDLEDVRWLIYVLSGTIAALLLISGLILVNQKEKK' A
#
# COMPACT_ATOMS: atom_id res chain seq x y z
N MET A 1 10.59 -16.34 9.88
CA MET A 1 11.42 -15.11 9.94
C MET A 1 11.44 -14.33 8.63
N TRP A 2 11.90 -14.86 7.49
CA TRP A 2 11.99 -14.05 6.26
C TRP A 2 10.62 -13.61 5.70
N LYS A 3 9.60 -14.49 5.74
CA LYS A 3 8.22 -14.18 5.33
C LYS A 3 7.59 -13.05 6.15
N GLU A 4 7.85 -13.02 7.45
CA GLU A 4 7.38 -11.98 8.37
C GLU A 4 8.07 -10.65 8.13
N LYS A 5 9.41 -10.65 7.96
CA LYS A 5 10.15 -9.45 7.57
C LYS A 5 9.66 -8.88 6.24
N LEU A 6 9.44 -9.76 5.26
CA LEU A 6 8.85 -9.37 3.98
C LEU A 6 7.42 -8.82 4.15
N GLY A 7 6.60 -9.47 4.96
CA GLY A 7 5.23 -9.03 5.23
C GLY A 7 5.19 -7.65 5.88
N ASN A 8 6.03 -7.40 6.89
CA ASN A 8 6.18 -6.09 7.51
C ASN A 8 6.68 -5.04 6.51
N TYR A 9 7.64 -5.39 5.64
CA TYR A 9 8.11 -4.51 4.58
C TYR A 9 6.99 -4.13 3.61
N LEU A 10 6.16 -5.08 3.17
CA LEU A 10 5.01 -4.80 2.29
C LEU A 10 3.99 -3.87 2.94
N ILE A 11 3.73 -4.05 4.24
CA ILE A 11 2.85 -3.16 5.02
C ILE A 11 3.42 -1.74 5.05
N ASP A 12 4.72 -1.59 5.28
CA ASP A 12 5.36 -0.27 5.33
C ASP A 12 5.40 0.40 3.95
N VAL A 13 5.72 -0.34 2.88
CA VAL A 13 5.63 0.16 1.50
C VAL A 13 4.22 0.62 1.19
N SER A 14 3.18 -0.13 1.58
CA SER A 14 1.79 0.28 1.38
C SER A 14 1.48 1.63 2.04
N LYS A 15 1.94 1.86 3.28
CA LYS A 15 1.70 3.12 4.00
C LYS A 15 2.41 4.29 3.31
N TYR A 16 3.70 4.13 3.02
CA TYR A 16 4.48 5.20 2.39
C TYR A 16 4.02 5.50 0.97
N PHE A 17 3.59 4.49 0.23
CA PHE A 17 2.98 4.67 -1.08
C PHE A 17 1.72 5.52 -1.02
N LEU A 18 0.80 5.23 -0.08
CA LEU A 18 -0.40 6.06 0.13
C LEU A 18 -0.05 7.50 0.53
N THR A 19 0.96 7.70 1.37
CA THR A 19 1.45 9.04 1.72
C THR A 19 1.94 9.80 0.47
N GLY A 20 2.72 9.15 -0.39
CA GLY A 20 3.19 9.75 -1.65
C GLY A 20 2.04 10.12 -2.58
N VAL A 21 1.05 9.25 -2.70
CA VAL A 21 -0.18 9.48 -3.48
C VAL A 21 -0.97 10.67 -2.93
N PHE A 22 -1.10 10.75 -1.60
CA PHE A 22 -1.77 11.88 -0.96
C PHE A 22 -1.09 13.20 -1.30
N VAL A 23 0.24 13.26 -1.18
CA VAL A 23 1.03 14.45 -1.56
C VAL A 23 0.86 14.78 -3.05
N ALA A 24 0.94 13.77 -3.92
CA ALA A 24 0.73 13.96 -5.36
C ALA A 24 -0.67 14.50 -5.68
N SER A 25 -1.69 14.13 -4.90
CA SER A 25 -3.06 14.58 -5.14
C SER A 25 -3.29 16.08 -4.87
N LEU A 26 -2.37 16.73 -4.16
CA LEU A 26 -2.37 18.17 -3.92
C LEU A 26 -1.85 18.97 -5.14
N ILE A 27 -1.26 18.30 -6.13
CA ILE A 27 -0.78 18.92 -7.36
C ILE A 27 -1.99 19.28 -8.23
N LYS A 28 -2.16 20.57 -8.53
CA LYS A 28 -3.32 21.10 -9.27
C LYS A 28 -3.43 20.52 -10.68
N ASP A 29 -2.31 20.31 -11.35
CA ASP A 29 -2.26 19.77 -12.73
C ASP A 29 -2.78 18.32 -12.83
N LEU A 30 -3.01 17.65 -11.69
CA LEU A 30 -3.54 16.28 -11.63
C LEU A 30 -5.03 16.22 -11.28
N GLU A 31 -5.72 17.35 -11.21
CA GLU A 31 -7.12 17.42 -10.74
C GLU A 31 -8.09 16.54 -11.56
N ASP A 32 -8.02 16.59 -12.88
CA ASP A 32 -8.90 15.81 -13.77
C ASP A 32 -8.68 14.29 -13.66
N VAL A 33 -7.44 13.88 -13.33
CA VAL A 33 -7.04 12.47 -13.21
C VAL A 33 -6.99 11.99 -11.76
N ARG A 34 -7.30 12.86 -10.79
CA ARG A 34 -7.14 12.59 -9.35
C ARG A 34 -7.94 11.36 -8.89
N TRP A 35 -9.16 11.20 -9.41
CA TRP A 35 -10.00 10.03 -9.12
C TRP A 35 -9.34 8.72 -9.60
N LEU A 36 -8.71 8.74 -10.78
CA LEU A 36 -8.03 7.57 -11.34
C LEU A 36 -6.78 7.23 -10.53
N ILE A 37 -6.03 8.27 -10.13
CA ILE A 37 -4.89 8.12 -9.21
C ILE A 37 -5.35 7.46 -7.92
N TYR A 38 -6.45 7.89 -7.30
CA TYR A 38 -6.97 7.29 -6.07
C TYR A 38 -7.41 5.84 -6.24
N VAL A 39 -8.13 5.50 -7.31
CA VAL A 39 -8.60 4.12 -7.52
C VAL A 39 -7.42 3.18 -7.78
N LEU A 40 -6.49 3.55 -8.66
CA LEU A 40 -5.33 2.71 -8.98
C LEU A 40 -4.40 2.56 -7.78
N SER A 41 -4.05 3.68 -7.14
CA SER A 41 -3.16 3.65 -5.97
C SER A 41 -3.79 2.96 -4.77
N GLY A 42 -5.08 3.19 -4.50
CA GLY A 42 -5.82 2.52 -3.44
C GLY A 42 -5.85 1.01 -3.66
N THR A 43 -6.04 0.56 -4.91
CA THR A 43 -6.01 -0.86 -5.26
C THR A 43 -4.62 -1.47 -5.03
N ILE A 44 -3.56 -0.80 -5.48
CA ILE A 44 -2.18 -1.27 -5.27
C ILE A 44 -1.83 -1.32 -3.78
N ALA A 45 -2.18 -0.28 -3.03
CA ALA A 45 -1.95 -0.23 -1.58
C ALA A 45 -2.70 -1.35 -0.86
N ALA A 46 -3.98 -1.56 -1.18
CA ALA A 46 -4.78 -2.63 -0.61
C ALA A 46 -4.17 -4.01 -0.89
N LEU A 47 -3.70 -4.27 -2.11
CA LEU A 47 -3.04 -5.53 -2.47
C LEU A 47 -1.74 -5.75 -1.69
N LEU A 48 -0.90 -4.71 -1.55
CA LEU A 48 0.33 -4.77 -0.76
C LEU A 48 0.04 -5.02 0.72
N LEU A 49 -0.94 -4.30 1.28
CA LEU A 49 -1.35 -4.44 2.68
C LEU A 49 -1.90 -5.85 2.96
N ILE A 50 -2.85 -6.33 2.14
CA ILE A 50 -3.45 -7.67 2.30
C ILE A 50 -2.36 -8.75 2.17
N SER A 51 -1.47 -8.64 1.18
CA SER A 51 -0.37 -9.59 1.00
C SER A 51 0.58 -9.59 2.20
N GLY A 52 0.91 -8.40 2.72
CA GLY A 52 1.75 -8.25 3.90
C GLY A 52 1.11 -8.86 5.15
N LEU A 53 -0.18 -8.58 5.38
CA LEU A 53 -0.96 -9.14 6.49
C LEU A 53 -1.07 -10.67 6.41
N ILE A 54 -1.31 -11.25 5.23
CA ILE A 54 -1.35 -12.71 5.04
C ILE A 54 -0.01 -13.33 5.40
N LEU A 55 1.10 -12.74 4.96
CA LEU A 55 2.44 -13.25 5.24
C LEU A 55 2.82 -13.18 6.73
N VAL A 56 2.37 -12.15 7.45
CA VAL A 56 2.57 -12.02 8.90
C VAL A 56 1.67 -13.01 9.66
N ASN A 57 0.40 -13.11 9.31
CA ASN A 57 -0.59 -13.97 9.99
C ASN A 57 -0.28 -15.48 9.82
N GLN A 58 0.38 -15.89 8.73
CA GLN A 58 0.87 -17.26 8.56
C GLN A 58 1.85 -17.72 9.64
N LYS A 59 2.46 -16.80 10.41
CA LYS A 59 3.31 -17.12 11.55
C LYS A 59 2.50 -17.30 12.84
N GLU A 60 1.42 -16.56 13.02
CA GLU A 60 0.57 -16.63 14.22
C GLU A 60 -0.18 -17.96 14.32
N LYS A 61 -0.45 -18.59 13.17
CA LYS A 61 -1.08 -19.92 13.07
C LYS A 61 -0.11 -21.11 13.20
N LYS A 62 1.19 -20.86 13.38
CA LYS A 62 2.23 -21.89 13.39
C LYS A 62 2.97 -21.94 14.72
#